data_AF-A0A9D8RRH2-F1
#
_entry.id   AF-A0A9D8RRH2-F1
#
_cell.length_a   1.000
_cell.length_b   1.000
_cell.length_c   1.000
_cell.angle_alpha   90.00
_cell.angle_beta   90.00
_cell.angle_gamma   90.00
#
_symmetry.space_group_name_H-M   'P 1'
#
loop_
_entity.id
_entity.type
_entity.pdbx_description
1 polymer ?
#
loop_
_entity_poly.entity_id
_entity_poly.type
_entity_poly.pdbx_seq_one_letter_code
_entity_poly.pdbx_strand_id
1 'polypeptide(L)'
;MSENPEKNGLFAKISELWKSRDIPVKFEKRGDYAVITGPRDSLLPKAEMPAVIRGIPVKKIDSRAFVQCNFLEEVTIADGIEILDTNAFSYCEKLMQVHMADSVRSIGRNCFFECKNMFCVDLSAALYEICDRAFYGCVGLRDIKLPDGVECIGEQAFYGCNKLKSINIPLALKHLPRNAFEGCTELERIYLEKGSPADKVLSKSGYYAQLLCYIPRF
;
A
#
# COMPACT_ATOMS: atom_id res chain seq x y z
N MET A 1 12.12 34.97 9.20
CA MET A 1 11.65 33.95 8.24
C MET A 1 10.32 34.43 7.70
N SER A 2 10.32 35.11 6.54
CA SER A 2 9.09 35.58 5.90
C SER A 2 8.44 34.41 5.17
N GLU A 3 7.27 33.98 5.64
CA GLU A 3 6.43 33.03 4.92
C GLU A 3 6.07 33.60 3.54
N ASN A 4 6.22 32.78 2.50
CA ASN A 4 5.89 33.17 1.13
C ASN A 4 4.35 33.32 1.01
N PRO A 5 3.83 34.54 0.76
CA PRO A 5 2.39 34.80 0.68
C PRO A 5 1.68 33.99 -0.42
N GLU A 6 2.41 33.52 -1.44
CA GLU A 6 1.85 32.66 -2.49
C GLU A 6 1.48 31.25 -1.99
N LYS A 7 2.24 30.70 -1.02
CA LYS A 7 1.89 29.41 -0.40
C LYS A 7 0.58 29.53 0.39
N ASN A 8 0.40 30.61 1.14
CA ASN A 8 -0.80 30.84 1.95
C ASN A 8 -2.06 31.05 1.09
N GLY A 9 -1.92 31.67 -0.09
CA GLY A 9 -3.01 31.82 -1.06
C GLY A 9 -3.43 30.49 -1.72
N LEU A 10 -2.48 29.60 -2.01
CA LEU A 10 -2.75 28.28 -2.59
C LEU A 10 -3.51 27.36 -1.62
N PHE A 11 -3.11 27.31 -0.35
CA PHE A 11 -3.80 26.51 0.67
C PHE A 11 -5.22 27.02 0.96
N ALA A 12 -5.42 28.35 0.96
CA ALA A 12 -6.75 28.95 1.10
C ALA A 12 -7.67 28.58 -0.08
N LYS A 13 -7.15 28.61 -1.30
CA LYS A 13 -7.89 28.25 -2.52
C LYS A 13 -8.19 26.75 -2.60
N ILE A 14 -7.28 25.91 -2.12
CA ILE A 14 -7.50 24.47 -1.92
C ILE A 14 -8.64 24.25 -0.92
N SER A 15 -8.62 24.89 0.24
CA SER A 15 -9.70 24.79 1.25
C SER A 15 -11.07 25.21 0.71
N GLU A 16 -11.14 26.19 -0.20
CA GLU A 16 -12.37 26.59 -0.87
C GLU A 16 -12.88 25.55 -1.89
N LEU A 17 -11.99 24.86 -2.62
CA LEU A 17 -12.33 23.77 -3.54
C LEU A 17 -13.01 22.57 -2.82
N TRP A 18 -12.75 22.38 -1.53
CA TRP A 18 -13.41 21.36 -0.71
C TRP A 18 -14.86 21.72 -0.34
N LYS A 19 -15.23 23.00 -0.35
CA LYS A 19 -16.61 23.43 -0.05
C LYS A 19 -17.55 23.22 -1.24
N SER A 20 -17.02 23.09 -2.46
CA SER A 20 -17.78 23.04 -3.70
C SER A 20 -17.92 21.62 -4.28
N ARG A 21 -18.32 20.60 -3.51
CA ARG A 21 -18.82 19.29 -4.00
C ARG A 21 -18.04 18.58 -5.14
N ASP A 22 -16.80 18.96 -5.43
CA ASP A 22 -15.98 18.34 -6.45
C ASP A 22 -15.15 17.25 -5.78
N ILE A 23 -15.36 16.04 -6.28
CA ILE A 23 -14.63 14.87 -5.84
C ILE A 23 -13.15 15.13 -6.18
N PRO A 24 -12.22 15.14 -5.21
CA PRO A 24 -10.82 15.55 -5.43
C PRO A 24 -10.02 14.58 -6.30
N VAL A 25 -10.68 13.53 -6.81
CA VAL A 25 -10.09 12.50 -7.68
C VAL A 25 -10.64 12.59 -9.10
N LYS A 26 -9.75 12.39 -10.08
CA LYS A 26 -10.10 12.19 -11.49
C LYS A 26 -10.59 10.75 -11.66
N PHE A 27 -11.65 10.55 -12.45
CA PHE A 27 -12.21 9.22 -12.67
C PHE A 27 -12.72 9.02 -14.10
N GLU A 28 -12.81 7.76 -14.49
CA GLU A 28 -13.40 7.31 -15.75
C GLU A 28 -14.47 6.25 -15.47
N LYS A 29 -15.59 6.29 -16.19
CA LYS A 29 -16.58 5.21 -16.16
C LYS A 29 -16.14 4.08 -17.09
N ARG A 30 -16.11 2.85 -16.59
CA ARG A 30 -15.85 1.63 -17.37
C ARG A 30 -16.97 0.64 -17.13
N GLY A 31 -17.89 0.52 -18.10
CA GLY A 31 -19.09 -0.30 -17.94
C GLY A 31 -20.02 0.24 -16.85
N ASP A 32 -20.27 -0.56 -15.83
CA ASP A 32 -21.14 -0.27 -14.68
C ASP A 32 -20.40 0.31 -13.46
N TYR A 33 -19.08 0.42 -13.51
CA TYR A 33 -18.26 0.97 -12.43
C TYR A 33 -17.38 2.15 -12.86
N ALA A 34 -16.85 2.86 -11.87
CA ALA A 34 -15.89 3.94 -12.03
C ALA A 34 -14.48 3.48 -11.61
N VAL A 35 -13.49 4.06 -12.27
CA VAL A 35 -12.07 3.86 -11.99
C VAL A 35 -11.43 5.20 -11.67
N ILE A 36 -10.70 5.28 -10.57
CA ILE A 36 -9.95 6.48 -10.19
C ILE A 36 -8.65 6.54 -10.99
N THR A 37 -8.43 7.62 -11.72
CA THR A 37 -7.29 7.82 -12.65
C THR A 37 -6.34 8.95 -12.21
N GLY A 38 -6.56 9.53 -11.02
CA GLY A 38 -5.65 10.48 -10.37
C GLY A 38 -6.37 11.50 -9.49
N PRO A 39 -5.87 12.73 -9.34
CA PRO A 39 -4.83 13.40 -10.12
C PRO A 39 -3.38 13.13 -9.67
N ARG A 40 -2.44 13.11 -10.62
CA ARG A 40 -0.98 13.06 -10.38
C ARG A 40 -0.40 14.36 -9.82
N ASP A 41 -1.04 15.47 -10.19
CA ASP A 41 -0.69 16.85 -9.87
C ASP A 41 -1.39 17.35 -8.60
N SER A 42 -1.91 16.45 -7.76
CA SER A 42 -2.55 16.82 -6.50
C SER A 42 -1.58 17.56 -5.59
N LEU A 43 -2.00 18.73 -5.10
CA LEU A 43 -1.31 19.49 -4.06
C LEU A 43 -1.93 19.22 -2.67
N LEU A 44 -2.86 18.26 -2.59
CA LEU A 44 -3.55 17.91 -1.37
C LEU A 44 -2.73 16.91 -0.54
N PRO A 45 -2.57 17.15 0.77
CA PRO A 45 -1.91 16.21 1.66
C PRO A 45 -2.74 14.96 1.95
N LYS A 46 -4.05 15.02 1.73
CA LYS A 46 -4.95 13.89 1.97
C LYS A 46 -5.78 13.61 0.73
N ALA A 47 -5.98 12.33 0.43
CA ALA A 47 -6.87 11.90 -0.62
C ALA A 47 -7.78 10.76 -0.14
N GLU A 48 -9.08 10.94 -0.35
CA GLU A 48 -10.10 9.94 -0.07
C GLU A 48 -10.57 9.35 -1.39
N MET A 49 -10.51 8.03 -1.49
CA MET A 49 -10.98 7.27 -2.65
C MET A 49 -12.39 6.77 -2.32
N PRO A 50 -13.45 7.43 -2.82
CA PRO A 50 -14.81 7.13 -2.41
C PRO A 50 -15.30 5.82 -3.04
N ALA A 51 -16.18 5.12 -2.32
CA ALA A 51 -16.84 3.91 -2.78
C ALA A 51 -17.76 4.14 -3.99
N VAL A 52 -18.28 5.37 -4.15
CA VAL A 52 -19.26 5.74 -5.17
C VAL A 52 -18.94 7.14 -5.70
N ILE A 53 -18.94 7.29 -7.01
CA ILE A 53 -18.79 8.58 -7.70
C ILE A 53 -20.02 8.81 -8.58
N ARG A 54 -20.81 9.85 -8.27
CA ARG A 54 -22.04 10.21 -9.03
C ARG A 54 -23.01 9.04 -9.21
N GLY A 55 -23.20 8.23 -8.16
CA GLY A 55 -24.07 7.05 -8.17
C GLY A 55 -23.46 5.81 -8.85
N ILE A 56 -22.21 5.89 -9.31
CA ILE A 56 -21.49 4.78 -9.95
C ILE A 56 -20.52 4.18 -8.92
N PRO A 57 -20.57 2.87 -8.63
CA PRO A 57 -19.62 2.23 -7.71
C PRO A 57 -18.19 2.34 -8.24
N VAL A 58 -17.22 2.62 -7.37
CA VAL A 58 -15.80 2.62 -7.70
C VAL A 58 -15.22 1.25 -7.38
N LYS A 59 -14.55 0.63 -8.34
CA LYS A 59 -13.95 -0.71 -8.14
C LYS A 59 -12.43 -0.71 -8.14
N LYS A 60 -11.80 0.34 -8.66
CA LYS A 60 -10.37 0.29 -8.98
C LYS A 60 -9.71 1.67 -8.91
N ILE A 61 -8.47 1.69 -8.43
CA ILE A 61 -7.52 2.78 -8.64
C ILE A 61 -6.60 2.36 -9.78
N ASP A 62 -6.63 3.11 -10.88
CA ASP A 62 -5.98 2.71 -12.12
C ASP A 62 -4.46 2.84 -12.06
N SER A 63 -3.84 2.22 -13.05
CA SER A 63 -2.40 2.30 -13.25
C SER A 63 -1.91 3.75 -13.27
N ARG A 64 -0.91 4.05 -12.46
CA ARG A 64 -0.26 5.38 -12.38
C ARG A 64 -1.19 6.53 -11.98
N ALA A 65 -2.34 6.26 -11.34
CA ALA A 65 -3.31 7.30 -10.96
C ALA A 65 -2.67 8.45 -10.15
N PHE A 66 -1.87 8.11 -9.14
CA PHE A 66 -1.23 9.05 -8.22
C PHE A 66 0.30 8.96 -8.26
N VAL A 67 0.90 8.49 -9.36
CA VAL A 67 2.37 8.43 -9.47
C VAL A 67 2.99 9.81 -9.22
N GLN A 68 4.02 9.87 -8.38
CA GLN A 68 4.74 11.10 -8.01
C GLN A 68 3.85 12.19 -7.39
N CYS A 69 2.78 11.83 -6.69
CA CYS A 69 2.02 12.79 -5.88
C CYS A 69 2.84 13.24 -4.65
N ASN A 70 3.73 14.21 -4.87
CA ASN A 70 4.75 14.64 -3.91
C ASN A 70 4.21 15.42 -2.70
N PHE A 71 2.93 15.76 -2.67
CA PHE A 71 2.28 16.40 -1.52
C PHE A 71 1.41 15.43 -0.73
N LEU A 72 1.08 14.28 -1.29
CA LEU A 72 0.17 13.32 -0.69
C LEU A 72 0.83 12.65 0.51
N GLU A 73 0.23 12.81 1.68
CA GLU A 73 0.69 12.30 2.98
C GLU A 73 -0.19 11.17 3.51
N GLU A 74 -1.48 11.17 3.19
CA GLU A 74 -2.46 10.20 3.69
C GLU A 74 -3.47 9.80 2.60
N VAL A 75 -3.72 8.50 2.49
CA VAL A 75 -4.72 7.94 1.57
C VAL A 75 -5.71 7.08 2.34
N THR A 76 -7.00 7.34 2.16
CA THR A 76 -8.08 6.47 2.63
C THR A 76 -8.78 5.83 1.43
N ILE A 77 -8.88 4.50 1.43
CA ILE A 77 -9.54 3.70 0.39
C ILE A 77 -10.81 3.10 0.96
N ALA A 78 -11.96 3.57 0.47
CA ALA A 78 -13.25 3.14 0.96
C ALA A 78 -13.62 1.71 0.52
N ASP A 79 -14.59 1.14 1.23
CA ASP A 79 -15.15 -0.18 0.94
C ASP A 79 -15.80 -0.21 -0.46
N GLY A 80 -15.66 -1.34 -1.15
CA GLY A 80 -16.07 -1.54 -2.54
C GLY A 80 -14.95 -1.36 -3.57
N ILE A 81 -13.83 -0.73 -3.23
CA ILE A 81 -12.64 -0.66 -4.08
C ILE A 81 -11.85 -1.96 -3.93
N GLU A 82 -11.63 -2.67 -5.03
CA GLU A 82 -11.09 -4.04 -5.02
C GLU A 82 -9.64 -4.10 -5.51
N ILE A 83 -9.22 -3.18 -6.37
CA ILE A 83 -7.92 -3.27 -7.06
C ILE A 83 -7.16 -1.94 -6.97
N LEU A 84 -5.92 -1.98 -6.48
CA LEU A 84 -4.94 -0.92 -6.65
C LEU A 84 -3.96 -1.37 -7.73
N ASP A 85 -3.95 -0.72 -8.88
CA ASP A 85 -3.23 -1.22 -10.04
C ASP A 85 -1.75 -0.77 -10.08
N THR A 86 -1.06 -1.21 -11.13
CA THR A 86 0.36 -1.03 -11.36
C THR A 86 0.79 0.43 -11.21
N ASN A 87 1.77 0.67 -10.33
CA ASN A 87 2.30 2.00 -10.03
C ASN A 87 1.24 3.02 -9.55
N ALA A 88 0.09 2.60 -9.00
CA ALA A 88 -0.98 3.53 -8.62
C ALA A 88 -0.50 4.68 -7.72
N PHE A 89 0.44 4.44 -6.81
CA PHE A 89 1.02 5.42 -5.87
C PHE A 89 2.55 5.43 -5.89
N SER A 90 3.20 5.03 -6.99
CA SER A 90 4.67 4.97 -7.00
C SER A 90 5.31 6.34 -6.88
N TYR A 91 6.43 6.42 -6.17
CA TYR A 91 7.19 7.64 -5.88
C TYR A 91 6.39 8.73 -5.16
N CYS A 92 5.32 8.38 -4.43
CA CYS A 92 4.68 9.30 -3.48
C CYS A 92 5.56 9.45 -2.23
N GLU A 93 6.68 10.16 -2.35
CA GLU A 93 7.70 10.18 -1.30
C GLU A 93 7.22 10.80 0.03
N LYS A 94 6.16 11.61 0.02
CA LYS A 94 5.54 12.17 1.23
C LYS A 94 4.46 11.29 1.85
N LEU A 95 4.04 10.21 1.18
CA LEU A 95 2.98 9.35 1.66
C LEU A 95 3.45 8.63 2.92
N MET A 96 2.75 8.86 4.02
CA MET A 96 3.05 8.34 5.35
C MET A 96 2.12 7.21 5.74
N GLN A 97 0.84 7.34 5.39
CA GLN A 97 -0.24 6.46 5.86
C GLN A 97 -1.19 6.08 4.73
N VAL A 98 -1.55 4.79 4.69
CA VAL A 98 -2.58 4.27 3.79
C VAL A 98 -3.55 3.43 4.61
N HIS A 99 -4.83 3.76 4.53
CA HIS A 99 -5.90 3.05 5.22
C HIS A 99 -6.81 2.39 4.19
N MET A 100 -6.85 1.06 4.16
CA MET A 100 -7.71 0.29 3.25
C MET A 100 -8.88 -0.33 4.00
N ALA A 101 -10.09 -0.13 3.49
CA ALA A 101 -11.25 -0.91 3.90
C ALA A 101 -11.18 -2.36 3.38
N ASP A 102 -12.03 -3.23 3.92
CA ASP A 102 -12.01 -4.69 3.74
C ASP A 102 -12.57 -5.21 2.41
N SER A 103 -12.33 -4.49 1.31
CA SER A 103 -12.69 -4.91 -0.06
C SER A 103 -11.50 -5.09 -0.99
N VAL A 104 -10.36 -4.48 -0.69
CA VAL A 104 -9.18 -4.55 -1.56
C VAL A 104 -8.69 -6.00 -1.61
N ARG A 105 -8.62 -6.55 -2.83
CA ARG A 105 -8.19 -7.92 -3.12
C ARG A 105 -6.76 -8.00 -3.64
N SER A 106 -6.29 -7.00 -4.38
CA SER A 106 -4.95 -7.02 -4.99
C SER A 106 -4.27 -5.65 -4.94
N ILE A 107 -2.99 -5.67 -4.56
CA ILE A 107 -2.06 -4.55 -4.65
C ILE A 107 -1.08 -4.82 -5.79
N GLY A 108 -1.19 -4.03 -6.85
CA GLY A 108 -0.51 -4.23 -8.12
C GLY A 108 0.99 -3.98 -8.08
N ARG A 109 1.66 -4.35 -9.19
CA ARG A 109 3.11 -4.22 -9.32
C ARG A 109 3.56 -2.78 -9.08
N ASN A 110 4.61 -2.60 -8.27
CA ASN A 110 5.15 -1.28 -7.90
C ASN A 110 4.12 -0.31 -7.28
N CYS A 111 2.97 -0.77 -6.74
CA CYS A 111 1.88 0.12 -6.32
C CYS A 111 2.35 1.26 -5.40
N PHE A 112 3.18 0.95 -4.41
CA PHE A 112 3.79 1.90 -3.46
C PHE A 112 5.31 1.97 -3.59
N PHE A 113 5.85 1.69 -4.78
CA PHE A 113 7.30 1.72 -5.05
C PHE A 113 7.92 3.06 -4.62
N GLU A 114 8.97 3.02 -3.80
CA GLU A 114 9.71 4.18 -3.28
C GLU A 114 8.83 5.18 -2.48
N CYS A 115 7.77 4.73 -1.82
CA CYS A 115 7.04 5.53 -0.82
C CYS A 115 7.85 5.62 0.49
N LYS A 116 8.98 6.34 0.45
CA LYS A 116 10.03 6.30 1.49
C LYS A 116 9.58 6.71 2.89
N ASN A 117 8.58 7.58 3.03
CA ASN A 117 8.09 8.03 4.33
C ASN A 117 6.92 7.21 4.89
N MET A 118 6.47 6.19 4.17
CA MET A 118 5.34 5.35 4.58
C MET A 118 5.74 4.53 5.81
N PHE A 119 5.04 4.74 6.93
CA PHE A 119 5.30 4.01 8.18
C PHE A 119 4.09 3.22 8.68
N CYS A 120 2.89 3.52 8.18
CA CYS A 120 1.64 2.86 8.56
C CYS A 120 0.87 2.45 7.31
N VAL A 121 0.49 1.17 7.23
CA VAL A 121 -0.37 0.65 6.16
C VAL A 121 -1.36 -0.30 6.80
N ASP A 122 -2.63 0.11 6.83
CA ASP A 122 -3.72 -0.77 7.21
C ASP A 122 -4.21 -1.49 5.95
N LEU A 123 -3.87 -2.78 5.87
CA LEU A 123 -4.26 -3.65 4.76
C LEU A 123 -5.69 -4.15 4.94
N SER A 124 -6.39 -4.30 3.82
CA SER A 124 -7.69 -4.93 3.74
C SER A 124 -7.65 -6.38 4.23
N ALA A 125 -8.57 -6.79 5.10
CA ALA A 125 -8.70 -8.19 5.52
C ALA A 125 -9.05 -9.15 4.36
N ALA A 126 -9.58 -8.60 3.26
CA ALA A 126 -9.94 -9.31 2.04
C ALA A 126 -8.76 -9.51 1.06
N LEU A 127 -7.57 -9.00 1.39
CA LEU A 127 -6.40 -9.02 0.52
C LEU A 127 -5.95 -10.45 0.21
N TYR A 128 -5.80 -10.74 -1.09
CA TYR A 128 -5.39 -12.03 -1.62
C TYR A 128 -3.98 -11.98 -2.23
N GLU A 129 -3.62 -10.86 -2.84
CA GLU A 129 -2.38 -10.74 -3.61
C GLU A 129 -1.64 -9.40 -3.37
N ILE A 130 -0.33 -9.50 -3.17
CA ILE A 130 0.62 -8.40 -3.19
C ILE A 130 1.62 -8.66 -4.31
N CYS A 131 1.56 -7.92 -5.41
CA CYS A 131 2.39 -8.17 -6.59
C CYS A 131 3.85 -7.72 -6.42
N ASP A 132 4.67 -8.00 -7.45
CA ASP A 132 6.09 -7.69 -7.48
C ASP A 132 6.37 -6.23 -7.09
N ARG A 133 7.36 -6.04 -6.20
CA ARG A 133 7.85 -4.72 -5.77
C ARG A 133 6.78 -3.78 -5.25
N ALA A 134 5.62 -4.28 -4.79
CA ALA A 134 4.51 -3.46 -4.34
C ALA A 134 4.91 -2.42 -3.27
N PHE A 135 5.80 -2.78 -2.34
CA PHE A 135 6.34 -1.91 -1.28
C PHE A 135 7.88 -1.77 -1.39
N TYR A 136 8.45 -1.98 -2.57
CA TYR A 136 9.90 -1.84 -2.78
C TYR A 136 10.37 -0.44 -2.37
N GLY A 137 11.44 -0.36 -1.58
CA GLY A 137 12.03 0.92 -1.14
C GLY A 137 11.17 1.72 -0.16
N CYS A 138 10.17 1.12 0.47
CA CYS A 138 9.42 1.74 1.57
C CYS A 138 10.27 1.77 2.86
N VAL A 139 11.37 2.52 2.85
CA VAL A 139 12.37 2.56 3.93
C VAL A 139 11.81 3.02 5.29
N GLY A 140 10.68 3.73 5.29
CA GLY A 140 9.96 4.17 6.47
C GLY A 140 9.11 3.09 7.15
N LEU A 141 8.83 1.97 6.47
CA LEU A 141 7.88 0.96 6.91
C LEU A 141 8.46 0.18 8.08
N ARG A 142 7.83 0.28 9.25
CA ARG A 142 8.34 -0.32 10.51
C ARG A 142 7.65 -1.62 10.87
N ASP A 143 6.35 -1.67 10.62
CA ASP A 143 5.48 -2.80 10.92
C ASP A 143 4.45 -2.91 9.80
N ILE A 144 4.10 -4.14 9.45
CA ILE A 144 3.01 -4.43 8.52
C ILE A 144 2.33 -5.73 8.94
N LYS A 145 1.00 -5.68 9.08
CA LYS A 145 0.19 -6.85 9.41
C LYS A 145 -0.39 -7.41 8.13
N LEU A 146 0.23 -8.48 7.62
CA LEU A 146 -0.30 -9.19 6.47
C LEU A 146 -1.54 -10.01 6.87
N PRO A 147 -2.68 -9.87 6.17
CA PRO A 147 -3.87 -10.69 6.41
C PRO A 147 -3.60 -12.17 6.14
N ASP A 148 -4.21 -13.06 6.93
CA ASP A 148 -4.00 -14.52 6.82
C ASP A 148 -4.41 -15.10 5.46
N GLY A 149 -5.33 -14.43 4.75
CA GLY A 149 -5.84 -14.81 3.44
C GLY A 149 -4.94 -14.46 2.25
N VAL A 150 -3.80 -13.80 2.48
CA VAL A 150 -2.86 -13.48 1.39
C VAL A 150 -2.18 -14.77 0.89
N GLU A 151 -2.47 -15.14 -0.36
CA GLU A 151 -1.96 -16.36 -0.98
C GLU A 151 -0.69 -16.13 -1.81
N CYS A 152 -0.53 -14.91 -2.32
CA CYS A 152 0.53 -14.52 -3.24
C CYS A 152 1.25 -13.25 -2.77
N ILE A 153 2.57 -13.34 -2.63
CA ILE A 153 3.46 -12.18 -2.48
C ILE A 153 4.47 -12.25 -3.64
N GLY A 154 4.68 -11.13 -4.32
CA GLY A 154 5.52 -11.04 -5.51
C GLY A 154 7.01 -10.90 -5.21
N GLU A 155 7.82 -11.01 -6.25
CA GLU A 155 9.27 -10.84 -6.15
C GLU A 155 9.61 -9.43 -5.63
N GLN A 156 10.54 -9.36 -4.68
CA GLN A 156 11.02 -8.10 -4.08
C GLN A 156 9.90 -7.21 -3.49
N ALA A 157 8.75 -7.78 -3.10
CA ALA A 157 7.58 -7.02 -2.64
C ALA A 157 7.89 -6.05 -1.49
N PHE A 158 8.78 -6.41 -0.57
CA PHE A 158 9.23 -5.59 0.56
C PHE A 158 10.74 -5.30 0.52
N TYR A 159 11.36 -5.41 -0.66
CA TYR A 159 12.80 -5.19 -0.80
C TYR A 159 13.18 -3.78 -0.30
N GLY A 160 14.23 -3.68 0.52
CA GLY A 160 14.70 -2.40 1.03
C GLY A 160 13.77 -1.71 2.04
N CYS A 161 12.80 -2.42 2.65
CA CYS A 161 12.07 -1.90 3.80
C CYS A 161 12.98 -1.91 5.05
N ASN A 162 13.98 -1.02 5.08
CA ASN A 162 15.10 -1.08 6.02
C ASN A 162 14.69 -1.12 7.49
N LYS A 163 13.58 -0.47 7.85
CA LYS A 163 13.08 -0.34 9.24
C LYS A 163 12.08 -1.43 9.65
N LEU A 164 11.74 -2.36 8.76
CA LEU A 164 10.81 -3.44 9.05
C LEU A 164 11.46 -4.39 10.06
N LYS A 165 10.92 -4.45 11.29
CA LYS A 165 11.53 -5.21 12.39
C LYS A 165 11.04 -6.64 12.49
N SER A 166 9.76 -6.85 12.21
CA SER A 166 9.16 -8.16 12.19
C SER A 166 8.05 -8.24 11.17
N ILE A 167 7.78 -9.46 10.70
CA ILE A 167 6.64 -9.72 9.85
C ILE A 167 6.01 -11.07 10.15
N ASN A 168 4.68 -11.11 10.14
CA ASN A 168 3.90 -12.35 10.18
C ASN A 168 3.66 -12.81 8.74
N ILE A 169 4.09 -14.02 8.43
CA ILE A 169 3.84 -14.62 7.12
C ILE A 169 2.42 -15.20 7.10
N PRO A 170 1.59 -14.85 6.11
CA PRO A 170 0.20 -15.31 6.00
C PRO A 170 0.09 -16.83 5.99
N LEU A 171 -0.95 -17.36 6.65
CA LEU A 171 -1.23 -18.79 6.69
C LEU A 171 -1.45 -19.37 5.28
N ALA A 172 -2.12 -18.62 4.41
CA ALA A 172 -2.46 -19.06 3.06
C ALA A 172 -1.33 -18.91 2.04
N LEU A 173 -0.18 -18.32 2.41
CA LEU A 173 0.92 -18.03 1.48
C LEU A 173 1.47 -19.33 0.86
N LYS A 174 1.36 -19.46 -0.47
CA LYS A 174 1.73 -20.68 -1.20
C LYS A 174 3.23 -20.83 -1.39
N HIS A 175 3.92 -19.72 -1.67
CA HIS A 175 5.32 -19.70 -2.04
C HIS A 175 6.04 -18.52 -1.40
N LEU A 176 7.29 -18.73 -1.01
CA LEU A 176 8.15 -17.63 -0.60
C LEU A 176 8.67 -16.90 -1.85
N PRO A 177 8.50 -15.57 -1.94
CA PRO A 177 8.96 -14.83 -3.10
C PRO A 177 10.47 -14.66 -3.07
N ARG A 178 11.08 -14.63 -4.26
CA ARG A 178 12.50 -14.28 -4.40
C ARG A 178 12.72 -12.89 -3.81
N ASN A 179 13.70 -12.80 -2.90
CA ASN A 179 14.21 -11.54 -2.36
C ASN A 179 13.13 -10.62 -1.73
N ALA A 180 12.02 -11.20 -1.28
CA ALA A 180 10.87 -10.47 -0.76
C ALA A 180 11.25 -9.46 0.33
N PHE A 181 12.16 -9.87 1.23
CA PHE A 181 12.64 -9.07 2.36
C PHE A 181 14.14 -8.76 2.27
N GLU A 182 14.75 -8.93 1.10
CA GLU A 182 16.16 -8.56 0.93
C GLU A 182 16.33 -7.04 1.15
N GLY A 183 17.37 -6.64 1.88
CA GLY A 183 17.56 -5.25 2.28
C GLY A 183 16.68 -4.77 3.45
N CYS A 184 15.86 -5.63 4.06
CA CYS A 184 15.22 -5.34 5.35
C CYS A 184 16.25 -5.47 6.48
N THR A 185 17.16 -4.49 6.58
CA THR A 185 18.35 -4.54 7.44
C THR A 185 18.06 -4.57 8.93
N GLU A 186 16.90 -4.10 9.39
CA GLU A 186 16.47 -4.17 10.79
C GLU A 186 15.54 -5.37 11.07
N LEU A 187 15.35 -6.29 10.12
CA LEU A 187 14.47 -7.44 10.30
C LEU A 187 15.07 -8.43 11.31
N GLU A 188 14.45 -8.53 12.48
CA GLU A 188 14.88 -9.40 13.58
C GLU A 188 14.10 -10.71 13.64
N ARG A 189 12.82 -10.70 13.23
CA ARG A 189 11.92 -11.85 13.40
C ARG A 189 10.97 -12.03 12.23
N ILE A 190 10.80 -13.28 11.81
CA ILE A 190 9.74 -13.70 10.91
C ILE A 190 8.87 -14.69 11.67
N TYR A 191 7.59 -14.36 11.83
CA TYR A 191 6.62 -15.23 12.48
C TYR A 191 5.90 -16.10 11.45
N LEU A 192 5.81 -17.39 11.75
CA LEU A 192 5.11 -18.38 10.94
C LEU A 192 4.17 -19.21 11.79
N GLU A 193 3.06 -19.60 11.16
CA GLU A 193 2.26 -20.71 11.63
C GLU A 193 2.96 -22.04 11.32
N LYS A 194 3.10 -22.88 12.35
CA LYS A 194 3.71 -24.21 12.21
C LYS A 194 2.86 -25.06 11.27
N GLY A 195 3.51 -25.65 10.27
CA GLY A 195 2.87 -26.46 9.24
C GLY A 195 2.25 -25.67 8.08
N SER A 196 2.39 -24.34 8.05
CA SER A 196 2.01 -23.54 6.88
C SER A 196 2.82 -23.97 5.64
N PRO A 197 2.33 -23.71 4.41
CA PRO A 197 3.10 -24.02 3.20
C PRO A 197 4.48 -23.33 3.20
N ALA A 198 4.55 -22.11 3.75
CA ALA A 198 5.78 -21.32 3.87
C ALA A 198 6.79 -21.89 4.89
N ASP A 199 6.34 -22.57 5.96
CA ASP A 199 7.18 -23.22 6.99
C ASP A 199 8.23 -24.16 6.36
N LYS A 200 7.77 -25.02 5.44
CA LYS A 200 8.64 -25.99 4.74
C LYS A 200 9.73 -25.34 3.89
N VAL A 201 9.49 -24.11 3.43
CA VAL A 201 10.39 -23.36 2.55
C VAL A 201 11.38 -22.54 3.37
N LEU A 202 10.88 -21.78 4.34
CA LEU A 202 11.68 -20.86 5.14
C LEU A 202 12.66 -21.61 6.06
N SER A 203 12.29 -22.77 6.58
CA SER A 203 13.18 -23.62 7.39
C SER A 203 14.44 -24.10 6.65
N LYS A 204 14.44 -24.04 5.30
CA LYS A 204 15.60 -24.41 4.46
C LYS A 204 16.38 -23.20 3.93
N SER A 205 15.83 -21.99 4.06
CA SER A 205 16.48 -20.77 3.58
C SER A 205 17.39 -20.21 4.66
N GLY A 206 18.71 -20.40 4.52
CA GLY A 206 19.69 -20.15 5.59
C GLY A 206 19.56 -18.80 6.31
N TYR A 207 19.30 -17.71 5.57
CA TYR A 207 19.07 -16.39 6.19
C TYR A 207 17.76 -16.35 6.98
N TYR A 208 16.64 -16.78 6.36
CA TYR A 208 15.35 -16.73 7.01
C TYR A 208 15.23 -17.70 8.18
N ALA A 209 15.83 -18.88 8.08
CA ALA A 209 15.87 -19.90 9.14
C ALA A 209 16.42 -19.34 10.47
N GLN A 210 17.35 -18.39 10.41
CA GLN A 210 17.91 -17.71 11.59
C GLN A 210 16.93 -16.71 12.22
N LEU A 211 15.97 -16.19 11.44
CA LEU A 211 14.97 -15.23 11.88
C LEU A 211 13.64 -15.89 12.30
N LEU A 212 13.49 -17.20 12.10
CA LEU A 212 12.22 -17.90 12.28
C LEU A 212 11.78 -17.99 13.73
N CYS A 213 10.57 -17.49 13.98
CA CYS A 213 9.81 -17.65 15.21
C CYS A 213 8.48 -18.32 14.89
N TYR A 214 8.04 -19.29 15.70
CA TYR A 214 6.73 -19.93 15.53
C TYR A 214 5.68 -19.30 16.42
N ILE A 215 4.49 -19.08 15.86
CA ILE A 215 3.33 -18.64 16.63
C ILE A 215 2.80 -19.85 17.43
N PRO A 216 2.67 -19.75 18.77
CA PRO A 216 2.10 -20.82 19.58
C PRO A 216 0.60 -20.97 19.28
N ARG A 217 0.16 -22.20 18.97
CA ARG A 217 -1.28 -22.52 18.90
C ARG A 217 -1.84 -22.58 20.33
N PHE A 218 -2.82 -21.73 20.63
CA PHE A 218 -3.65 -21.83 21.82
C PHE A 218 -4.92 -22.62 21.54
#